data_AF-A0A661RKL6-F1
#
_entry.id   AF-A0A661RKL6-F1
#
_cell.length_a   1.000
_cell.length_b   1.000
_cell.length_c   1.000
_cell.angle_alpha   90.00
_cell.angle_beta   90.00
_cell.angle_gamma   90.00
#
_symmetry.space_group_name_H-M   'P 1'
#
loop_
_entity.id
_entity.type
_entity.pdbx_description
1 polymer ?
#
loop_
_entity_poly.entity_id
_entity_poly.type
_entity_poly.pdbx_seq_one_letter_code
_entity_poly.pdbx_strand_id
1 'polypeptide(L)'
;MYSQTLFVQLTAAAPLHIGCADVYEPTSFIIDQKEKELVHFDTGRFLSLLDSDALAKFSAICRKGTPASLIELMKFMHSKASDILILMDDKRVPVVKALVDHYEQTLNLPLHDKRKVNQELNQFQIIRTAFDFLSGEVYLPGSAVKGAIRTAVLNLRNNGRNFPDFKGKNAGRKLQEHILEFDFRHMESDPFRLIKVSDFFPVDEPKRHILYAVDRKKKPSKFEARAPYQIVEVVETGARFIGTITVFTPPARSPIKRPVTSEEITAALRAFYKKEKQREDRELE
;
A
#
# COMPACT_ATOMS: atom_id res chain seq x y z
N MET A 1 -2.20 8.43 -35.78
CA MET A 1 -1.58 8.76 -34.47
C MET A 1 -0.61 7.65 -34.18
N TYR A 2 0.68 7.92 -34.10
CA TYR A 2 1.68 6.88 -33.86
C TYR A 2 1.82 6.66 -32.35
N SER A 3 2.09 5.44 -31.95
CA SER A 3 2.35 5.09 -30.56
C SER A 3 3.49 4.08 -30.48
N GLN A 4 4.29 4.19 -29.42
CA GLN A 4 5.28 3.20 -29.07
C GLN A 4 4.82 2.52 -27.78
N THR A 5 4.64 1.21 -27.83
CA THR A 5 4.30 0.40 -26.66
C THR A 5 5.54 -0.36 -26.20
N LEU A 6 5.86 -0.20 -24.92
CA LEU A 6 6.90 -0.94 -24.22
C LEU A 6 6.21 -2.02 -23.39
N PHE A 7 6.64 -3.27 -23.55
CA PHE A 7 6.27 -4.38 -22.68
C PHE A 7 7.28 -4.43 -21.53
N VAL A 8 6.79 -4.34 -20.31
CA VAL A 8 7.63 -4.10 -19.12
C VAL A 8 7.39 -5.20 -18.11
N GLN A 9 8.49 -5.78 -17.62
CA GLN A 9 8.50 -6.60 -16.42
C GLN A 9 9.11 -5.78 -15.27
N LEU A 10 8.37 -5.65 -14.17
CA LEU A 10 8.87 -5.10 -12.92
C LEU A 10 9.23 -6.25 -11.97
N THR A 11 10.27 -6.05 -11.17
CA THR A 11 10.67 -7.01 -10.13
C THR A 11 10.83 -6.25 -8.82
N ALA A 12 10.15 -6.72 -7.77
CA ALA A 12 10.25 -6.13 -6.45
C ALA A 12 11.68 -6.34 -5.90
N ALA A 13 12.47 -5.27 -5.80
CA ALA A 13 13.84 -5.33 -5.27
C ALA A 13 13.92 -5.30 -3.74
N ALA A 14 12.78 -5.02 -3.09
CA ALA A 14 12.59 -4.94 -1.65
C ALA A 14 11.11 -5.24 -1.34
N PRO A 15 10.73 -5.46 -0.07
CA PRO A 15 9.33 -5.56 0.33
C PRO A 15 8.52 -4.35 -0.18
N LEU A 16 7.43 -4.63 -0.91
CA LEU A 16 6.68 -3.61 -1.64
C LEU A 16 5.24 -3.56 -1.15
N HIS A 17 4.80 -2.38 -0.73
CA HIS A 17 3.40 -2.08 -0.40
C HIS A 17 2.88 -0.96 -1.29
N ILE A 18 1.72 -1.16 -1.91
CA ILE A 18 0.95 -0.08 -2.55
C ILE A 18 -0.41 0.00 -1.85
N GLY A 19 -0.64 1.07 -1.10
CA GLY A 19 -1.88 1.22 -0.33
C GLY A 19 -3.12 1.32 -1.24
N CYS A 20 -4.18 0.62 -0.86
CA CYS A 20 -5.48 0.64 -1.55
C CYS A 20 -6.62 1.20 -0.70
N ALA A 21 -6.30 1.82 0.44
CA ALA A 21 -7.25 2.29 1.45
C ALA A 21 -8.15 1.19 2.05
N ASP A 22 -7.79 -0.08 1.84
CA ASP A 22 -8.41 -1.23 2.48
C ASP A 22 -7.53 -1.78 3.60
N VAL A 23 -8.16 -2.41 4.59
CA VAL A 23 -7.51 -2.99 5.77
C VAL A 23 -8.04 -4.40 6.01
N TYR A 24 -7.28 -5.25 6.69
CA TYR A 24 -7.88 -6.44 7.29
C TYR A 24 -8.74 -6.00 8.47
N GLU A 25 -10.06 -6.10 8.30
CA GLU A 25 -11.01 -5.72 9.34
C GLU A 25 -10.89 -6.68 10.53
N PRO A 26 -10.89 -6.18 11.78
CA PRO A 26 -10.81 -7.05 12.96
C PRO A 26 -11.88 -8.13 13.04
N THR A 27 -12.95 -8.06 12.23
CA THR A 27 -14.05 -9.03 12.13
C THR A 27 -13.94 -10.02 10.97
N SER A 28 -12.84 -9.99 10.20
CA SER A 28 -12.63 -10.87 9.04
C SER A 28 -11.30 -11.62 9.09
N PHE A 29 -10.60 -11.61 10.22
CA PHE A 29 -9.40 -12.43 10.39
C PHE A 29 -9.17 -12.91 11.82
N ILE A 30 -8.33 -13.93 11.94
CA ILE A 30 -7.64 -14.32 13.16
C ILE A 30 -6.13 -14.45 12.86
N ILE A 31 -5.30 -14.46 13.90
CA ILE A 31 -3.89 -14.83 13.76
C ILE A 31 -3.70 -16.25 14.33
N ASP A 32 -3.27 -17.17 13.48
CA ASP A 32 -2.76 -18.48 13.90
C ASP A 32 -1.40 -18.28 14.56
N GLN A 33 -1.38 -18.39 15.88
CA GLN A 33 -0.16 -18.15 16.68
C GLN A 33 0.89 -19.25 16.47
N LYS A 34 0.49 -20.46 16.03
CA LYS A 34 1.40 -21.59 15.82
C LYS A 34 2.15 -21.43 14.50
N GLU A 35 1.38 -21.26 13.43
CA GLU A 35 1.94 -21.11 12.07
C GLU A 35 2.45 -19.68 11.81
N LYS A 36 2.08 -18.72 12.65
CA LYS A 36 2.40 -17.28 12.51
C LYS A 36 1.85 -16.74 11.19
N GLU A 37 0.57 -16.96 10.98
CA GLU A 37 -0.15 -16.53 9.79
C GLU A 37 -1.41 -15.77 10.19
N LEU A 38 -1.74 -14.71 9.45
CA LEU A 38 -3.06 -14.13 9.45
C LEU A 38 -3.93 -15.00 8.54
N VAL A 39 -5.06 -15.46 9.07
CA VAL A 39 -6.07 -16.22 8.32
C VAL A 39 -7.26 -15.30 8.10
N HIS A 40 -7.41 -14.84 6.86
CA HIS A 40 -8.51 -13.97 6.46
C HIS A 40 -9.67 -14.81 5.95
N PHE A 41 -10.89 -14.48 6.35
CA PHE A 41 -12.06 -15.28 6.01
C PHE A 41 -13.29 -14.42 5.72
N ASP A 42 -14.23 -14.98 4.94
CA ASP A 42 -15.52 -14.36 4.72
C ASP A 42 -16.38 -14.43 6.00
N THR A 43 -16.75 -13.26 6.54
CA THR A 43 -17.54 -13.20 7.78
C THR A 43 -18.91 -13.86 7.61
N GLY A 44 -19.54 -13.80 6.44
CA GLY A 44 -20.83 -14.45 6.19
C GLY A 44 -20.74 -15.97 6.29
N ARG A 45 -19.70 -16.57 5.69
CA ARG A 45 -19.38 -17.98 5.82
C ARG A 45 -19.07 -18.35 7.26
N PHE A 46 -18.27 -17.55 7.98
CA PHE A 46 -18.02 -17.77 9.41
C PHE A 46 -19.32 -17.80 10.23
N LEU A 47 -20.23 -16.84 10.01
CA LEU A 47 -21.51 -16.79 10.73
C LEU A 47 -22.39 -18.00 10.47
N SER A 48 -22.34 -18.58 9.26
CA SER A 48 -23.10 -19.79 8.92
C SER A 48 -22.64 -21.04 9.67
N LEU A 49 -21.42 -21.03 10.23
CA LEU A 49 -20.84 -22.12 11.00
C LEU A 49 -21.20 -22.06 12.49
N LEU A 50 -21.76 -20.93 12.96
CA LEU A 50 -22.10 -20.75 14.36
C LEU A 50 -23.42 -21.43 14.70
N ASP A 51 -23.45 -22.13 15.84
CA ASP A 51 -24.69 -22.59 16.45
C ASP A 51 -25.55 -21.42 16.97
N SER A 52 -26.80 -21.72 17.37
CA SER A 52 -27.75 -20.70 17.82
C SER A 52 -27.24 -19.88 19.00
N ASP A 53 -26.52 -20.50 19.92
CA ASP A 53 -26.03 -19.86 21.15
C ASP A 53 -24.83 -18.96 20.85
N ALA A 54 -23.91 -19.42 20.01
CA ALA A 54 -22.76 -18.66 19.53
C ALA A 54 -23.21 -17.47 18.68
N LEU A 55 -24.20 -17.64 17.81
CA LEU A 55 -24.79 -16.57 17.02
C LEU A 55 -25.48 -15.53 17.91
N ALA A 56 -26.22 -15.95 18.94
CA ALA A 56 -26.83 -15.05 19.92
C ALA A 56 -25.77 -14.24 20.68
N LYS A 57 -24.66 -14.87 21.09
CA LYS A 57 -23.51 -14.19 21.72
C LYS A 57 -22.87 -13.18 20.78
N PHE A 58 -22.58 -13.56 19.55
CA PHE A 58 -22.03 -12.66 18.53
C PHE A 58 -22.94 -11.43 18.34
N SER A 59 -24.25 -11.67 18.13
CA SER A 59 -25.25 -10.61 17.99
C SER A 59 -25.31 -9.67 19.20
N ALA A 60 -25.23 -10.23 20.41
CA ALA A 60 -25.21 -9.43 21.63
C ALA A 60 -23.97 -8.52 21.73
N ILE A 61 -22.80 -9.00 21.28
CA ILE A 61 -21.58 -8.18 21.21
C ILE A 61 -21.76 -7.05 20.18
N CYS A 62 -22.23 -7.36 18.96
CA CYS A 62 -22.45 -6.36 17.92
C CYS A 62 -23.42 -5.25 18.36
N ARG A 63 -24.49 -5.60 19.09
CA ARG A 63 -25.49 -4.64 19.59
C ARG A 63 -24.92 -3.59 20.54
N LYS A 64 -23.76 -3.83 21.16
CA LYS A 64 -23.10 -2.84 22.03
C LYS A 64 -22.66 -1.61 21.23
N GLY A 65 -22.21 -1.78 19.99
CA GLY A 65 -21.82 -0.66 19.11
C GLY A 65 -20.72 0.24 19.69
N THR A 66 -19.79 -0.32 20.46
CA THR A 66 -18.69 0.44 21.11
C THR A 66 -17.32 0.03 20.57
N PRO A 67 -16.28 0.86 20.73
CA PRO A 67 -14.90 0.45 20.43
C PRO A 67 -14.49 -0.81 21.20
N ALA A 68 -14.83 -0.91 22.48
CA ALA A 68 -14.52 -2.09 23.29
C ALA A 68 -15.16 -3.38 22.74
N SER A 69 -16.35 -3.29 22.13
CA SER A 69 -16.98 -4.46 21.52
C SER A 69 -16.21 -5.00 20.30
N LEU A 70 -15.36 -4.20 19.62
CA LEU A 70 -14.50 -4.73 18.55
C LEU A 70 -13.47 -5.73 19.12
N ILE A 71 -12.86 -5.41 20.27
CA ILE A 71 -11.96 -6.34 20.96
C ILE A 71 -12.72 -7.57 21.48
N GLU A 72 -13.96 -7.39 21.95
CA GLU A 72 -14.82 -8.54 22.31
C GLU A 72 -15.14 -9.44 21.11
N LEU A 73 -15.36 -8.87 19.91
CA LEU A 73 -15.52 -9.64 18.68
C LEU A 73 -14.24 -10.40 18.33
N MET A 74 -13.08 -9.74 18.39
CA MET A 74 -11.78 -10.40 18.18
C MET A 74 -11.59 -11.59 19.13
N LYS A 75 -11.89 -11.41 20.42
CA LYS A 75 -11.87 -12.50 21.42
C LYS A 75 -12.81 -13.64 21.07
N PHE A 76 -14.04 -13.31 20.64
CA PHE A 76 -15.03 -14.30 20.27
C PHE A 76 -14.56 -15.13 19.06
N MET A 77 -14.07 -14.50 17.99
CA MET A 77 -13.58 -15.23 16.82
C MET A 77 -12.32 -16.04 17.16
N HIS A 78 -11.42 -15.50 17.98
CA HIS A 78 -10.26 -16.25 18.46
C HIS A 78 -10.67 -17.50 19.27
N SER A 79 -11.75 -17.43 20.06
CA SER A 79 -12.29 -18.61 20.76
C SER A 79 -12.84 -19.69 19.81
N LYS A 80 -13.11 -19.32 18.55
CA LYS A 80 -13.53 -20.19 17.45
C LYS A 80 -12.39 -20.48 16.46
N ALA A 81 -11.14 -20.18 16.83
CA ALA A 81 -10.00 -20.33 15.93
C ALA A 81 -9.86 -21.75 15.38
N SER A 82 -10.06 -22.79 16.20
CA SER A 82 -9.99 -24.18 15.73
C SER A 82 -10.96 -24.46 14.57
N ASP A 83 -12.21 -23.99 14.69
CA ASP A 83 -13.23 -24.18 13.65
C ASP A 83 -12.86 -23.40 12.37
N ILE A 84 -12.40 -22.15 12.54
CA ILE A 84 -11.94 -21.29 11.45
C ILE A 84 -10.77 -21.93 10.71
N LEU A 85 -9.74 -22.39 11.42
CA LEU A 85 -8.53 -22.97 10.83
C LEU A 85 -8.78 -24.28 10.08
N ILE A 86 -9.81 -25.03 10.46
CA ILE A 86 -10.20 -26.29 9.79
C ILE A 86 -11.07 -26.02 8.56
N LEU A 87 -12.03 -25.10 8.68
CA LEU A 87 -13.11 -24.94 7.71
C LEU A 87 -12.85 -23.81 6.69
N MET A 88 -11.86 -22.97 6.96
CA MET A 88 -11.55 -21.78 6.16
C MET A 88 -10.08 -21.85 5.74
N ASP A 89 -9.85 -22.29 4.50
CA ASP A 89 -8.53 -22.26 3.85
C ASP A 89 -8.32 -20.95 3.07
N ASP A 90 -9.10 -19.93 3.42
CA ASP A 90 -9.10 -18.66 2.71
C ASP A 90 -7.81 -17.89 3.04
N LYS A 91 -7.09 -17.50 1.98
CA LYS A 91 -5.92 -16.60 1.93
C LYS A 91 -5.17 -16.39 3.25
N ARG A 92 -4.23 -17.29 3.52
CA ARG A 92 -3.25 -17.15 4.61
C ARG A 92 -2.14 -16.18 4.22
N VAL A 93 -1.73 -15.33 5.16
CA VAL A 93 -0.62 -14.39 4.96
C VAL A 93 0.34 -14.50 6.15
N PRO A 94 1.60 -14.91 5.94
CA PRO A 94 2.62 -14.92 6.97
C PRO A 94 2.73 -13.60 7.73
N VAL A 95 2.94 -13.67 9.04
CA VAL A 95 3.14 -12.51 9.91
C VAL A 95 4.44 -12.61 10.70
N VAL A 96 5.02 -11.46 11.03
CA VAL A 96 6.14 -11.41 11.96
C VAL A 96 5.71 -11.78 13.39
N LYS A 97 6.62 -12.42 14.15
CA LYS A 97 6.37 -12.76 15.57
C LYS A 97 5.86 -11.57 16.39
N ALA A 98 6.40 -10.38 16.15
CA ALA A 98 5.98 -9.17 16.85
C ALA A 98 4.48 -8.85 16.66
N LEU A 99 3.88 -9.25 15.54
CA LEU A 99 2.43 -9.08 15.31
C LEU A 99 1.62 -10.14 16.06
N VAL A 100 2.14 -11.36 16.19
CA VAL A 100 1.53 -12.41 17.03
C VAL A 100 1.48 -11.96 18.49
N ASP A 101 2.62 -11.48 19.01
CA ASP A 101 2.72 -10.98 20.38
C ASP A 101 1.80 -9.76 20.60
N HIS A 102 1.71 -8.86 19.62
CA HIS A 102 0.84 -7.69 19.67
C HIS A 102 -0.64 -8.08 19.68
N TYR A 103 -1.06 -8.99 18.80
CA TYR A 103 -2.44 -9.49 18.77
C TYR A 103 -2.85 -10.14 20.10
N GLU A 104 -1.97 -10.92 20.72
CA GLU A 104 -2.23 -11.47 22.05
C GLU A 104 -2.41 -10.37 23.12
N GLN A 105 -1.62 -9.29 23.06
CA GLN A 105 -1.79 -8.13 23.94
C GLN A 105 -3.12 -7.41 23.68
N THR A 106 -3.49 -7.21 22.42
CA THR A 106 -4.79 -6.63 22.03
C THR A 106 -5.95 -7.47 22.57
N LEU A 107 -5.87 -8.80 22.45
CA LEU A 107 -6.86 -9.72 23.01
C LEU A 107 -6.89 -9.66 24.54
N ASN A 108 -5.79 -9.39 25.23
CA ASN A 108 -5.78 -9.32 26.70
C ASN A 108 -6.09 -7.91 27.26
N LEU A 109 -6.46 -6.95 26.40
CA LEU A 109 -6.65 -5.57 26.82
C LEU A 109 -7.85 -5.42 27.80
N PRO A 110 -7.67 -4.67 28.92
CA PRO A 110 -8.77 -4.37 29.84
C PRO A 110 -9.81 -3.44 29.20
N LEU A 111 -11.02 -3.96 28.98
CA LEU A 111 -12.08 -3.27 28.22
C LEU A 111 -12.68 -2.04 28.92
N HIS A 112 -12.47 -1.90 30.23
CA HIS A 112 -12.95 -0.75 31.01
C HIS A 112 -12.10 0.51 30.77
N ASP A 113 -10.84 0.37 30.33
CA ASP A 113 -9.96 1.50 30.01
C ASP A 113 -10.20 1.97 28.56
N LYS A 114 -11.24 2.78 28.40
CA LYS A 114 -11.67 3.32 27.09
C LYS A 114 -10.55 4.04 26.34
N ARG A 115 -9.63 4.70 27.06
CA ARG A 115 -8.53 5.45 26.44
C ARG A 115 -7.54 4.49 25.79
N LYS A 116 -7.12 3.43 26.51
CA LYS A 116 -6.23 2.41 25.95
C LYS A 116 -6.88 1.67 24.80
N VAL A 117 -8.16 1.30 24.93
CA VAL A 117 -8.91 0.63 23.84
C VAL A 117 -8.91 1.46 22.56
N ASN A 118 -9.24 2.75 22.65
CA ASN A 118 -9.26 3.61 21.46
C ASN A 118 -7.86 3.82 20.87
N GLN A 119 -6.84 3.97 21.72
CA GLN A 119 -5.47 4.10 21.25
C GLN A 119 -5.01 2.83 20.51
N GLU A 120 -5.30 1.67 21.07
CA GLU A 120 -4.97 0.37 20.49
C GLU A 120 -5.67 0.18 19.14
N LEU A 121 -6.98 0.37 19.07
CA LEU A 121 -7.73 0.18 17.81
C LEU A 121 -7.31 1.13 16.70
N ASN A 122 -6.84 2.33 17.04
CA ASN A 122 -6.29 3.26 16.06
C ASN A 122 -4.89 2.85 15.55
N GLN A 123 -4.16 2.03 16.31
CA GLN A 123 -2.80 1.57 15.96
C GLN A 123 -2.82 0.16 15.35
N PHE A 124 -3.79 -0.67 15.75
CA PHE A 124 -3.96 -2.05 15.30
C PHE A 124 -4.77 -2.11 13.99
N GLN A 125 -4.24 -1.45 12.96
CA GLN A 125 -4.80 -1.49 11.60
C GLN A 125 -3.78 -2.13 10.65
N ILE A 126 -4.17 -3.26 10.06
CA ILE A 126 -3.33 -3.99 9.11
C ILE A 126 -3.73 -3.56 7.70
N ILE A 127 -2.91 -2.70 7.10
CA ILE A 127 -3.19 -2.10 5.78
C ILE A 127 -2.88 -3.10 4.68
N ARG A 128 -3.83 -3.29 3.77
CA ARG A 128 -3.70 -4.21 2.63
C ARG A 128 -2.95 -3.56 1.48
N THR A 129 -2.10 -4.33 0.82
CA THR A 129 -1.53 -3.91 -0.48
C THR A 129 -2.59 -4.03 -1.57
N ALA A 130 -2.45 -3.27 -2.66
CA ALA A 130 -3.39 -3.26 -3.76
C ALA A 130 -3.64 -4.67 -4.32
N PHE A 131 -4.92 -5.03 -4.40
CA PHE A 131 -5.39 -6.32 -4.88
C PHE A 131 -6.62 -6.14 -5.76
N ASP A 132 -6.82 -7.01 -6.73
CA ASP A 132 -8.01 -7.03 -7.57
C ASP A 132 -9.19 -7.58 -6.76
N PHE A 133 -10.31 -6.87 -6.65
CA PHE A 133 -11.40 -7.28 -5.76
C PHE A 133 -12.09 -8.59 -6.18
N LEU A 134 -12.01 -8.98 -7.46
CA LEU A 134 -12.68 -10.16 -7.99
C LEU A 134 -11.87 -11.43 -7.76
N SER A 135 -10.59 -11.43 -8.13
CA SER A 135 -9.66 -12.55 -7.94
C SER A 135 -8.98 -12.53 -6.57
N GLY A 136 -8.87 -11.35 -5.97
CA GLY A 136 -8.05 -11.04 -4.81
C GLY A 136 -6.55 -11.26 -5.02
N GLU A 137 -6.09 -11.25 -6.27
CA GLU A 137 -4.67 -11.25 -6.61
C GLU A 137 -4.07 -9.87 -6.38
N VAL A 138 -2.82 -9.83 -5.90
CA VAL A 138 -2.09 -8.57 -5.74
C VAL A 138 -1.64 -8.05 -7.09
N TYR A 139 -1.81 -6.75 -7.33
CA TYR A 139 -1.34 -6.09 -8.55
C TYR A 139 -0.66 -4.77 -8.22
N LEU A 140 0.08 -4.20 -9.18
CA LEU A 140 0.60 -2.84 -9.06
C LEU A 140 -0.24 -1.90 -9.94
N PRO A 141 -0.96 -0.93 -9.34
CA PRO A 141 -1.70 0.05 -10.10
C PRO A 141 -0.81 0.84 -11.08
N GLY A 142 -1.25 0.96 -12.33
CA GLY A 142 -0.57 1.73 -13.35
C GLY A 142 -0.45 3.22 -12.98
N SER A 143 -1.35 3.73 -12.13
CA SER A 143 -1.28 5.07 -11.55
C SER A 143 -0.07 5.25 -10.62
N ALA A 144 0.28 4.24 -9.80
CA ALA A 144 1.44 4.26 -8.92
C ALA A 144 2.73 4.25 -9.75
N VAL A 145 2.81 3.37 -10.75
CA VAL A 145 3.95 3.29 -11.68
C VAL A 145 4.08 4.59 -12.49
N LYS A 146 2.97 5.16 -12.97
CA LYS A 146 2.95 6.44 -13.68
C LYS A 146 3.39 7.61 -12.79
N GLY A 147 3.02 7.58 -11.51
CA GLY A 147 3.46 8.56 -10.50
C GLY A 147 4.97 8.53 -10.29
N ALA A 148 5.56 7.33 -10.18
CA ALA A 148 7.01 7.14 -10.11
C ALA A 148 7.73 7.71 -11.34
N ILE A 149 7.22 7.40 -12.55
CA ILE A 149 7.73 7.96 -13.80
C ILE A 149 7.62 9.50 -13.81
N ARG A 150 6.48 10.05 -13.38
CA ARG A 150 6.26 11.51 -13.32
C ARG A 150 7.26 12.21 -12.42
N THR A 151 7.53 11.65 -11.25
CA THR A 151 8.53 12.19 -10.32
C THR A 151 9.92 12.22 -10.96
N ALA A 152 10.33 11.14 -11.64
CA ALA A 152 11.63 11.08 -12.31
C ALA A 152 11.73 12.13 -13.44
N VAL A 153 10.70 12.24 -14.28
CA VAL A 153 10.67 13.20 -15.41
C VAL A 153 10.67 14.64 -14.90
N LEU A 154 9.90 14.95 -13.86
CA LEU A 154 9.91 16.27 -13.21
C LEU A 154 11.32 16.64 -12.73
N ASN A 155 12.02 15.71 -12.07
CA ASN A 155 13.38 15.94 -11.60
C ASN A 155 14.38 16.13 -12.74
N LEU A 156 14.27 15.33 -13.80
CA LEU A 156 15.12 15.47 -15.00
C LEU A 156 14.91 16.84 -15.66
N ARG A 157 13.66 17.24 -15.88
CA ARG A 157 13.32 18.55 -16.50
C ARG A 157 13.69 19.73 -15.60
N ASN A 158 13.56 19.59 -14.29
CA ASN A 158 14.01 20.60 -13.32
C ASN A 158 15.53 20.81 -13.38
N ASN A 159 16.29 19.72 -13.59
CA ASN A 159 17.76 19.72 -13.68
C ASN A 159 18.46 20.45 -12.51
N GLY A 160 17.96 20.25 -11.28
CA GLY A 160 18.52 20.86 -10.08
C GLY A 160 18.30 22.37 -9.93
N ARG A 161 17.46 22.98 -10.78
CA ARG A 161 17.08 24.39 -10.64
C ARG A 161 16.28 24.61 -9.35
N ASN A 162 16.55 25.72 -8.69
CA ASN A 162 15.80 26.18 -7.54
C ASN A 162 14.87 27.31 -7.98
N PHE A 163 13.61 27.21 -7.55
CA PHE A 163 12.59 28.21 -7.85
C PHE A 163 12.07 28.82 -6.54
N PRO A 164 12.79 29.82 -5.99
CA PRO A 164 12.44 30.41 -4.70
C PRO A 164 11.06 31.09 -4.72
N ASP A 165 10.53 31.45 -5.89
CA ASP A 165 9.23 32.13 -6.03
C ASP A 165 8.02 31.20 -5.82
N PHE A 166 8.20 29.88 -5.92
CA PHE A 166 7.14 28.93 -5.61
C PHE A 166 7.10 28.64 -4.10
N LYS A 167 6.35 29.48 -3.36
CA LYS A 167 6.12 29.32 -1.91
C LYS A 167 4.66 29.09 -1.56
N GLY A 168 4.43 28.59 -0.35
CA GLY A 168 3.09 28.40 0.23
C GLY A 168 2.42 27.08 -0.15
N LYS A 169 1.14 26.94 0.23
CA LYS A 169 0.38 25.69 0.12
C LYS A 169 0.33 25.09 -1.30
N ASN A 170 0.44 25.93 -2.32
CA ASN A 170 0.34 25.53 -3.74
C ASN A 170 1.70 25.45 -4.46
N ALA A 171 2.82 25.54 -3.75
CA ALA A 171 4.16 25.58 -4.35
C ALA A 171 4.42 24.37 -5.27
N GLY A 172 4.15 23.15 -4.80
CA GLY A 172 4.36 21.94 -5.59
C GLY A 172 3.49 21.85 -6.84
N ARG A 173 2.26 22.37 -6.77
CA ARG A 173 1.36 22.46 -7.93
C ARG A 173 1.92 23.42 -8.98
N LYS A 174 2.26 24.65 -8.58
CA LYS A 174 2.82 25.67 -9.46
C LYS A 174 4.14 25.23 -10.10
N LEU A 175 4.99 24.55 -9.32
CA LEU A 175 6.25 24.01 -9.82
C LEU A 175 6.02 22.94 -10.90
N GLN A 176 5.03 22.06 -10.74
CA GLN A 176 4.68 21.10 -11.78
C GLN A 176 4.13 21.78 -13.04
N GLU A 177 3.20 22.73 -12.90
CA GLU A 177 2.67 23.54 -14.01
C GLU A 177 3.81 24.21 -14.78
N HIS A 178 4.77 24.78 -14.07
CA HIS A 178 5.95 25.42 -14.64
C HIS A 178 6.88 24.43 -15.37
N ILE A 179 7.28 23.33 -14.73
CA ILE A 179 8.24 22.37 -15.29
C ILE A 179 7.66 21.60 -16.49
N LEU A 180 6.38 21.24 -16.42
CA LEU A 180 5.71 20.47 -17.46
C LEU A 180 4.98 21.34 -18.49
N GLU A 181 5.00 22.67 -18.31
CA GLU A 181 4.43 23.67 -19.20
C GLU A 181 2.93 23.47 -19.48
N PHE A 182 2.16 23.16 -18.44
CA PHE A 182 0.72 22.90 -18.50
C PHE A 182 -0.02 23.62 -17.37
N ASP A 183 -1.36 23.63 -17.43
CA ASP A 183 -2.21 24.13 -16.35
C ASP A 183 -3.08 22.99 -15.81
N PHE A 184 -3.14 22.79 -14.49
CA PHE A 184 -4.02 21.79 -13.88
C PHE A 184 -5.52 22.06 -14.11
N ARG A 185 -5.91 23.28 -14.48
CA ARG A 185 -7.27 23.60 -14.96
C ARG A 185 -7.54 23.08 -16.38
N HIS A 186 -6.48 22.85 -17.15
CA HIS A 186 -6.48 22.41 -18.54
C HIS A 186 -5.68 21.10 -18.68
N MET A 187 -6.17 20.02 -18.08
CA MET A 187 -5.47 18.72 -18.05
C MET A 187 -5.23 18.12 -19.44
N GLU A 188 -5.92 18.60 -20.48
CA GLU A 188 -5.64 18.30 -21.88
C GLU A 188 -4.23 18.73 -22.33
N SER A 189 -3.64 19.74 -21.67
CA SER A 189 -2.29 20.25 -21.94
C SER A 189 -1.18 19.51 -21.19
N ASP A 190 -1.50 18.61 -20.26
CA ASP A 190 -0.50 17.83 -19.52
C ASP A 190 0.19 16.83 -20.46
N PRO A 191 1.53 16.86 -20.61
CA PRO A 191 2.25 15.90 -21.44
C PRO A 191 2.08 14.44 -21.00
N PHE A 192 1.79 14.18 -19.72
CA PHE A 192 1.49 12.83 -19.22
C PHE A 192 0.15 12.27 -19.72
N ARG A 193 -0.69 13.08 -20.38
CA ARG A 193 -1.91 12.58 -21.05
C ARG A 193 -1.57 11.60 -22.18
N LEU A 194 -0.40 11.78 -22.81
CA LEU A 194 0.14 10.94 -23.89
C LEU A 194 0.84 9.67 -23.39
N ILE A 195 0.94 9.46 -22.08
CA ILE A 195 1.53 8.27 -21.49
C ILE A 195 0.41 7.42 -20.88
N LYS A 196 0.20 6.22 -21.40
CA LYS A 196 -0.72 5.23 -20.83
C LYS A 196 0.10 4.13 -20.18
N VAL A 197 -0.17 3.88 -18.91
CA VAL A 197 0.49 2.85 -18.12
C VAL A 197 -0.62 1.90 -17.72
N SER A 198 -0.52 0.62 -18.12
CA SER A 198 -1.48 -0.38 -17.65
C SER A 198 -1.24 -0.68 -16.19
N ASP A 199 -2.21 -1.33 -15.56
CA ASP A 199 -1.94 -2.07 -14.33
C ASP A 199 -0.95 -3.21 -14.62
N PHE A 200 -0.20 -3.60 -13.61
CA PHE A 200 0.80 -4.65 -13.69
C PHE A 200 0.35 -5.84 -12.85
N PHE A 201 0.15 -6.97 -13.52
CA PHE A 201 -0.31 -8.20 -12.90
C PHE A 201 0.85 -9.15 -12.64
N PRO A 202 0.77 -9.97 -11.59
CA PRO A 202 1.85 -10.85 -11.21
C PRO A 202 2.05 -11.95 -12.27
N VAL A 203 3.30 -12.37 -12.49
CA VAL A 203 3.64 -13.50 -13.38
C VAL A 203 3.31 -14.83 -12.72
N ASP A 204 3.56 -14.91 -11.42
CA ASP A 204 3.27 -16.05 -10.54
C ASP A 204 2.66 -15.50 -9.25
N GLU A 205 1.96 -16.32 -8.46
CA GLU A 205 1.38 -15.87 -7.20
C GLU A 205 2.47 -15.27 -6.29
N PRO A 206 2.42 -13.95 -6.01
CA PRO A 206 3.46 -13.29 -5.24
C PRO A 206 3.35 -13.72 -3.78
N LYS A 207 4.48 -14.10 -3.17
CA LYS A 207 4.54 -14.28 -1.72
C LYS A 207 4.27 -12.97 -1.02
N ARG A 208 3.47 -13.03 0.05
CA ARG A 208 3.03 -11.87 0.84
C ARG A 208 3.44 -12.06 2.28
N HIS A 209 3.63 -10.95 2.98
CA HIS A 209 3.99 -10.95 4.39
C HIS A 209 3.39 -9.70 5.04
N ILE A 210 2.97 -9.78 6.30
CA ILE A 210 2.59 -8.60 7.08
C ILE A 210 3.73 -8.20 7.99
N LEU A 211 4.21 -6.96 7.82
CA LEU A 211 5.36 -6.40 8.50
C LEU A 211 4.99 -5.08 9.21
N TYR A 212 5.88 -4.63 10.11
CA TYR A 212 5.85 -3.27 10.63
C TYR A 212 6.70 -2.34 9.76
N ALA A 213 6.09 -1.31 9.20
CA ALA A 213 6.80 -0.17 8.66
C ALA A 213 7.21 0.73 9.83
N VAL A 214 8.52 0.89 10.03
CA VAL A 214 9.10 1.65 11.15
C VAL A 214 10.03 2.74 10.65
N ASP A 215 9.99 3.88 11.32
CA ASP A 215 10.90 4.98 11.01
C ASP A 215 12.26 4.75 11.66
N ARG A 216 13.33 4.94 10.89
CA ARG A 216 14.70 4.95 11.38
C ARG A 216 15.32 6.33 11.15
N LYS A 217 16.02 6.83 12.17
CA LYS A 217 16.73 8.10 12.08
C LYS A 217 17.94 7.93 11.16
N LYS A 218 18.10 8.85 10.21
CA LYS A 218 19.25 8.91 9.28
C LYS A 218 20.62 9.13 9.94
N LYS A 219 20.63 9.51 11.22
CA LYS A 219 21.85 9.72 12.01
C LYS A 219 21.74 8.91 13.28
N PRO A 220 22.83 8.24 13.72
CA PRO A 220 22.86 7.55 15.00
C PRO A 220 22.42 8.49 16.12
N SER A 221 21.45 8.04 16.91
CA SER A 221 20.89 8.80 18.02
C SER A 221 20.69 7.85 19.19
N LYS A 222 20.93 8.32 20.41
CA LYS A 222 20.65 7.55 21.63
C LYS A 222 19.16 7.23 21.80
N PHE A 223 18.29 7.95 21.11
CA PHE A 223 16.85 7.74 21.16
C PHE A 223 16.36 7.20 19.82
N GLU A 224 15.48 6.23 19.84
CA GLU A 224 14.79 5.75 18.65
C GLU A 224 13.89 6.84 18.03
N ALA A 225 13.41 6.58 16.81
CA ALA A 225 12.34 7.38 16.23
C ALA A 225 11.06 7.20 17.05
N ARG A 226 10.31 8.30 17.24
CA ARG A 226 9.04 8.29 18.00
C ARG A 226 7.81 8.24 17.09
N ALA A 227 8.00 8.07 15.80
CA ALA A 227 6.89 8.00 14.87
C ALA A 227 6.08 6.71 15.12
N PRO A 228 4.75 6.76 14.99
CA PRO A 228 3.94 5.56 15.07
C PRO A 228 4.32 4.61 13.94
N TYR A 229 4.39 3.31 14.25
CA TYR A 229 4.54 2.29 13.24
C TYR A 229 3.25 2.15 12.42
N GLN A 230 3.36 1.52 11.25
CA GLN A 230 2.21 1.05 10.48
C GLN A 230 2.34 -0.45 10.28
N ILE A 231 1.23 -1.19 10.34
CA ILE A 231 1.20 -2.62 10.05
C ILE A 231 0.75 -2.76 8.60
N VAL A 232 1.60 -3.29 7.73
CA VAL A 232 1.36 -3.31 6.28
C VAL A 232 1.57 -4.70 5.72
N GLU A 233 0.63 -5.13 4.88
CA GLU A 233 0.85 -6.25 3.97
C GLU A 233 1.78 -5.80 2.84
N VAL A 234 2.84 -6.57 2.61
CA VAL A 234 3.81 -6.35 1.54
C VAL A 234 3.86 -7.56 0.62
N VAL A 235 4.24 -7.31 -0.62
CA VAL A 235 4.77 -8.33 -1.52
C VAL A 235 6.25 -8.53 -1.22
N GLU A 236 6.70 -9.78 -1.15
CA GLU A 236 8.10 -10.11 -0.90
C GLU A 236 9.01 -9.76 -2.09
N THR A 237 10.30 -9.58 -1.78
CA THR A 237 11.36 -9.37 -2.77
C THR A 237 11.38 -10.50 -3.81
N GLY A 238 11.60 -10.14 -5.07
CA GLY A 238 11.68 -11.07 -6.19
C GLY A 238 10.37 -11.28 -6.93
N ALA A 239 9.24 -10.84 -6.40
CA ALA A 239 7.96 -10.89 -7.11
C ALA A 239 8.03 -10.14 -8.45
N ARG A 240 7.48 -10.76 -9.50
CA ARG A 240 7.54 -10.26 -10.88
C ARG A 240 6.15 -9.85 -11.34
N PHE A 241 6.06 -8.70 -11.99
CA PHE A 241 4.82 -8.18 -12.53
C PHE A 241 5.01 -7.75 -13.99
N ILE A 242 4.02 -8.01 -14.82
CA ILE A 242 4.03 -7.64 -16.24
C ILE A 242 2.96 -6.62 -16.55
N GLY A 243 3.30 -5.67 -17.41
CA GLY A 243 2.40 -4.61 -17.85
C GLY A 243 2.97 -3.89 -19.07
N THR A 244 2.31 -2.80 -19.44
CA THR A 244 2.67 -2.04 -20.64
C THR A 244 2.73 -0.55 -20.36
N ILE A 245 3.64 0.12 -21.06
CA ILE A 245 3.73 1.58 -21.10
C ILE A 245 3.63 2.01 -22.56
N THR A 246 2.57 2.72 -22.92
CA THR A 246 2.36 3.23 -24.27
C THR A 246 2.53 4.74 -24.30
N VAL A 247 3.43 5.22 -25.16
CA VAL A 247 3.70 6.64 -25.39
C VAL A 247 3.15 7.04 -26.76
N PHE A 248 2.26 8.02 -26.76
CA PHE A 248 1.59 8.51 -27.96
C PHE A 248 2.27 9.76 -28.52
N THR A 249 2.34 9.87 -29.84
CA THR A 249 2.69 11.14 -30.49
C THR A 249 1.53 12.13 -30.38
N PRO A 250 1.77 13.42 -30.08
CA PRO A 250 0.71 14.42 -30.05
C PRO A 250 0.01 14.54 -31.42
N PRO A 251 -1.32 14.72 -31.47
CA PRO A 251 -2.01 15.05 -32.71
C PRO A 251 -1.61 16.46 -33.19
N ALA A 252 -1.82 16.75 -34.48
CA ALA A 252 -1.40 18.00 -35.12
C ALA A 252 -1.89 19.29 -34.43
N ARG A 253 -3.01 19.25 -33.71
CA ARG A 253 -3.57 20.39 -32.95
C ARG A 253 -3.56 20.15 -31.43
N SER A 254 -2.53 19.50 -30.91
CA SER A 254 -2.41 19.22 -29.48
C SER A 254 -2.07 20.50 -28.69
N PRO A 255 -2.70 20.74 -27.53
CA PRO A 255 -2.29 21.81 -26.61
C PRO A 255 -1.01 21.48 -25.82
N ILE A 256 -0.44 20.27 -26.01
CA ILE A 256 0.76 19.81 -25.30
C ILE A 256 2.00 20.39 -25.99
N LYS A 257 2.66 21.34 -25.32
CA LYS A 257 3.84 22.04 -25.85
C LYS A 257 5.09 21.16 -25.90
N ARG A 258 5.34 20.41 -24.82
CA ARG A 258 6.53 19.59 -24.64
C ARG A 258 6.18 18.13 -24.28
N PRO A 259 5.82 17.31 -25.28
CA PRO A 259 5.46 15.90 -25.06
C PRO A 259 6.62 15.14 -24.40
N VAL A 260 6.29 14.12 -23.60
CA VAL A 260 7.27 13.20 -23.01
C VAL A 260 7.49 12.03 -23.96
N THR A 261 8.75 11.69 -24.24
CA THR A 261 9.11 10.55 -25.11
C THR A 261 9.54 9.34 -24.29
N SER A 262 9.61 8.17 -24.93
CA SER A 262 10.10 6.93 -24.30
C SER A 262 11.58 7.04 -23.91
N GLU A 263 12.39 7.74 -24.71
CA GLU A 263 13.79 8.02 -24.42
C GLU A 263 13.92 8.92 -23.18
N GLU A 264 13.08 9.95 -23.08
CA GLU A 264 13.05 10.84 -21.91
C GLU A 264 12.65 10.06 -20.64
N ILE A 265 11.63 9.20 -20.71
CA ILE A 265 11.24 8.34 -19.58
C ILE A 265 12.41 7.47 -19.12
N THR A 266 13.09 6.81 -20.07
CA THR A 266 14.21 5.90 -19.77
C THR A 266 15.37 6.67 -19.12
N ALA A 267 15.72 7.83 -19.68
CA ALA A 267 16.77 8.69 -19.14
C ALA A 267 16.42 9.21 -17.75
N ALA A 268 15.18 9.65 -17.55
CA ALA A 268 14.68 10.17 -16.28
C ALA A 268 14.73 9.12 -15.17
N LEU A 269 14.17 7.93 -15.42
CA LEU A 269 14.16 6.83 -14.46
C LEU A 269 15.58 6.45 -14.03
N ARG A 270 16.49 6.29 -15.00
CA ARG A 270 17.88 5.92 -14.73
C ARG A 270 18.61 7.00 -13.94
N ALA A 271 18.46 8.28 -14.31
CA ALA A 271 19.16 9.37 -13.65
C ALA A 271 18.66 9.58 -12.21
N PHE A 272 17.33 9.61 -12.02
CA PHE A 272 16.72 9.87 -10.73
C PHE A 272 16.94 8.73 -9.74
N TYR A 273 16.46 7.52 -10.05
CA TYR A 273 16.47 6.42 -9.08
C TYR A 273 17.87 5.87 -8.80
N LYS A 274 18.84 6.00 -9.74
CA LYS A 274 20.25 5.69 -9.45
C LYS A 274 20.81 6.63 -8.39
N LYS A 275 20.55 7.93 -8.50
CA LYS A 275 21.01 8.93 -7.53
C LYS A 275 20.34 8.73 -6.17
N GLU A 276 19.04 8.43 -6.15
CA GLU A 276 18.30 8.17 -4.91
C GLU A 276 18.83 6.91 -4.21
N LYS A 277 19.05 5.81 -4.93
CA LYS A 277 19.64 4.58 -4.37
C LYS A 277 21.02 4.84 -3.76
N GLN A 278 21.89 5.56 -4.47
CA GLN A 278 23.22 5.95 -3.95
C GLN A 278 23.14 6.89 -2.73
N ARG A 279 22.08 7.70 -2.62
CA ARG A 279 21.87 8.52 -1.42
C ARG A 279 21.42 7.64 -0.26
N GLU A 280 20.44 6.78 -0.47
CA GLU A 280 19.89 5.88 0.55
C GLU A 280 20.95 4.94 1.10
N ASP A 281 21.78 4.34 0.25
CA ASP A 281 22.88 3.47 0.70
C ASP A 281 23.84 4.19 1.64
N ARG A 282 24.21 5.44 1.35
CA ARG A 282 25.07 6.27 2.21
C ARG A 282 24.41 6.75 3.49
N GLU A 283 23.08 6.80 3.53
CA GLU A 283 22.33 7.21 4.73
C GLU A 283 22.03 6.03 5.67
N LEU A 284 22.18 4.80 5.18
CA LEU A 284 21.88 3.55 5.89
C LEU A 284 23.14 2.76 6.30
N GLU A 285 24.32 3.13 5.80
CA GLU A 285 25.65 2.77 6.36
C GLU A 285 25.92 3.48 7.69
#